data_AF-A0A522A421-F1
#
_entry.id   AF-A0A522A421-F1
#
_cell.length_a   1.000
_cell.length_b   1.000
_cell.length_c   1.000
_cell.angle_alpha   90.00
_cell.angle_beta   90.00
_cell.angle_gamma   90.00
#
_symmetry.space_group_name_H-M   'P 1'
#
loop_
_entity.id
_entity.type
_entity.pdbx_description
1 polymer ?
#
loop_
_entity_poly.entity_id
_entity_poly.type
_entity_poly.pdbx_seq_one_letter_code
_entity_poly.pdbx_strand_id
1 'polypeptide(L)'
;MAILIHLVGKQGTGKSALARLISTGLNAEGFNSRVYDWEEALYVTNNDIRAQYPGDKDFVIVEALEIDHRHKDLQGADKVLHVTVPPSTE
;
A
#
# COMPACT_ATOMS: atom_id res chain seq x y z
N MET A 1 -5.59 12.52 8.45
CA MET A 1 -5.43 11.10 8.79
C MET A 1 -4.73 10.36 7.64
N ALA A 2 -3.85 9.39 7.93
CA ALA A 2 -3.16 8.59 6.91
C ALA A 2 -3.57 7.11 7.01
N ILE A 3 -4.00 6.51 5.89
CA ILE A 3 -4.34 5.09 5.80
C ILE A 3 -3.32 4.39 4.92
N LEU A 4 -2.78 3.28 5.42
CA LEU A 4 -1.93 2.37 4.64
C LEU A 4 -2.70 1.11 4.28
N ILE A 5 -2.67 0.73 3.00
CA ILE A 5 -3.27 -0.51 2.52
C ILE A 5 -2.15 -1.42 2.03
N HIS A 6 -1.93 -2.54 2.71
CA HIS A 6 -0.95 -3.55 2.33
C HIS A 6 -1.63 -4.61 1.47
N LEU A 7 -1.27 -4.69 0.19
CA LEU A 7 -1.69 -5.78 -0.69
C LEU A 7 -0.69 -6.91 -0.64
N VAL A 8 -1.16 -8.10 -0.23
CA VAL A 8 -0.33 -9.32 -0.09
C VAL A 8 -0.90 -10.42 -0.97
N GLY A 9 -0.05 -11.19 -1.64
CA GLY A 9 -0.46 -12.34 -2.44
C GLY A 9 0.69 -12.91 -3.27
N LYS A 10 0.51 -14.07 -3.90
CA LYS A 10 1.58 -14.71 -4.69
C LYS A 10 1.98 -13.88 -5.93
N GLN A 11 3.14 -14.17 -6.50
CA GLN A 11 3.56 -13.55 -7.76
C GLN A 11 2.52 -13.82 -8.86
N GLY A 12 2.15 -12.79 -9.63
CA GLY A 12 1.19 -12.91 -10.73
C GLY A 12 -0.28 -12.69 -10.36
N THR A 13 -0.64 -12.39 -9.10
CA THR A 13 -2.05 -12.18 -8.68
C THR A 13 -2.65 -10.80 -8.98
N GLY A 14 -2.04 -10.00 -9.88
CA GLY A 14 -2.60 -8.71 -10.29
C GLY A 14 -2.59 -7.60 -9.24
N LYS A 15 -1.84 -7.75 -8.13
CA LYS A 15 -1.79 -6.79 -7.00
C LYS A 15 -1.44 -5.36 -7.44
N SER A 16 -0.52 -5.20 -8.38
CA SER A 16 -0.14 -3.88 -8.91
C SER A 16 -1.27 -3.21 -9.68
N ALA A 17 -2.11 -3.99 -10.39
CA ALA A 17 -3.28 -3.46 -11.06
C ALA A 17 -4.35 -3.06 -10.04
N LEU A 18 -4.60 -3.90 -9.03
CA LEU A 18 -5.52 -3.59 -7.94
C LEU A 18 -5.08 -2.34 -7.14
N ALA A 19 -3.79 -2.21 -6.82
CA ALA A 19 -3.26 -1.04 -6.12
C ALA A 19 -3.50 0.25 -6.89
N ARG A 20 -3.32 0.23 -8.22
CA ARG A 20 -3.60 1.37 -9.09
C ARG A 20 -5.08 1.71 -9.12
N LEU A 21 -5.96 0.71 -9.17
CA LEU A 21 -7.41 0.91 -9.12
C LEU A 21 -7.83 1.54 -7.79
N ILE A 22 -7.35 1.00 -6.66
CA ILE A 22 -7.61 1.55 -5.33
C ILE A 22 -7.10 3.00 -5.25
N SER A 23 -5.87 3.25 -5.67
CA SER A 23 -5.29 4.60 -5.63
C SER A 23 -6.06 5.57 -6.53
N THR A 24 -6.54 5.13 -7.69
CA THR A 24 -7.36 5.96 -8.59
C THR A 24 -8.69 6.31 -7.93
N GLY A 25 -9.35 5.32 -7.32
CA GLY A 25 -10.61 5.54 -6.61
C GLY A 25 -10.45 6.52 -5.45
N LEU A 26 -9.41 6.35 -4.64
CA LEU A 26 -9.11 7.26 -3.52
C LEU A 26 -8.82 8.69 -4.00
N ASN A 27 -8.07 8.84 -5.09
CA ASN A 27 -7.83 10.15 -5.70
C ASN A 27 -9.13 10.81 -6.23
N ALA A 28 -10.05 10.02 -6.78
CA ALA A 28 -11.35 10.52 -7.24
C ALA A 28 -12.24 10.98 -6.07
N GLU A 29 -12.16 10.31 -4.93
CA GLU A 29 -12.85 10.68 -3.67
C GLU A 29 -12.17 11.85 -2.93
N GLY A 30 -11.10 12.44 -3.48
CA GLY A 30 -10.41 13.58 -2.89
C GLY A 30 -9.40 13.22 -1.81
N PHE A 31 -8.85 12.02 -1.81
CA PHE A 31 -7.64 11.69 -1.06
C PHE A 31 -6.40 11.90 -1.93
N ASN A 32 -5.27 12.31 -1.35
CA ASN A 32 -3.99 12.23 -2.02
C ASN A 32 -3.41 10.82 -1.80
N SER A 33 -3.57 9.97 -2.81
CA SER A 33 -3.17 8.56 -2.77
C SER A 33 -1.96 8.26 -3.66
N ARG A 34 -1.03 7.45 -3.15
CA ARG A 34 0.17 6.99 -3.85
C ARG A 34 0.39 5.49 -3.66
N VAL A 35 0.94 4.85 -4.69
CA VAL A 35 1.32 3.43 -4.69
C VAL A 35 2.83 3.32 -4.56
N TYR A 36 3.31 2.49 -3.64
CA TYR A 36 4.72 2.15 -3.45
C TYR A 36 4.94 0.67 -3.80
N ASP A 37 5.93 0.39 -4.63
CA ASP A 37 6.42 -0.98 -4.83
C ASP A 37 7.23 -1.47 -3.63
N TRP A 38 7.68 -2.72 -3.66
CA TRP A 38 8.39 -3.33 -2.52
C TRP A 38 9.64 -2.55 -2.07
N GLU A 39 10.45 -2.05 -3.00
CA GLU A 39 11.69 -1.35 -2.65
C GLU A 39 11.38 0.04 -2.06
N GLU A 40 10.47 0.78 -2.69
CA GLU A 40 10.01 2.05 -2.16
C GLU A 40 9.33 1.86 -0.79
N ALA A 41 8.45 0.86 -0.66
CA ALA A 41 7.73 0.52 0.56
C ALA A 41 8.68 0.22 1.73
N LEU A 42 9.78 -0.50 1.50
CA LEU A 42 10.82 -0.74 2.52
C LEU A 42 11.49 0.56 2.97
N TYR A 43 11.75 1.47 2.03
CA TYR A 43 12.34 2.79 2.32
C TYR A 43 11.37 3.65 3.14
N VAL A 44 10.11 3.80 2.70
CA VAL A 44 9.14 4.70 3.36
C VAL A 44 8.57 4.18 4.68
N THR A 45 8.70 2.88 4.95
CA THR A 45 8.30 2.25 6.22
C THR A 45 9.48 1.97 7.16
N ASN A 46 10.69 2.44 6.83
CA ASN A 46 11.91 2.20 7.61
C ASN A 46 12.14 0.71 7.96
N ASN A 47 11.81 -0.19 7.03
CA ASN A 47 11.85 -1.66 7.19
C ASN A 47 10.83 -2.28 8.17
N ASP A 48 9.85 -1.55 8.71
CA ASP A 48 8.84 -2.15 9.62
C ASP A 48 8.06 -3.28 8.95
N ILE A 49 7.74 -3.15 7.65
CA ILE A 49 7.01 -4.21 6.92
C ILE A 49 7.82 -5.48 6.77
N ARG A 50 9.16 -5.40 6.80
CA ARG A 50 10.04 -6.56 6.65
C ARG A 50 10.02 -7.44 7.90
N ALA A 51 9.83 -6.83 9.08
CA ALA A 51 9.62 -7.55 10.33
C ALA A 51 8.22 -8.19 10.37
N GLN A 52 7.21 -7.53 9.80
CA GLN A 52 5.84 -8.05 9.72
C GLN A 52 5.67 -9.16 8.67
N TYR A 53 6.46 -9.12 7.59
CA TYR A 53 6.38 -10.03 6.46
C TYR A 53 7.74 -10.57 6.05
N PRO A 54 8.38 -11.41 6.89
CA PRO A 54 9.69 -11.93 6.62
C PRO A 54 9.67 -12.89 5.42
N GLY A 55 10.35 -12.52 4.34
CA GLY A 55 10.56 -13.37 3.16
C GLY A 55 9.51 -13.24 2.06
N ASP A 56 8.44 -12.49 2.29
CA ASP A 56 7.46 -12.18 1.27
C ASP A 56 7.80 -10.80 0.68
N LYS A 57 8.28 -10.78 -0.57
CA LYS A 57 8.70 -9.56 -1.29
C LYS A 57 7.58 -9.00 -2.17
N ASP A 58 6.42 -9.64 -2.13
CA ASP A 58 5.32 -9.40 -3.06
C ASP A 58 4.28 -8.47 -2.41
N PHE A 59 4.72 -7.29 -1.95
CA PHE A 59 3.86 -6.26 -1.37
C PHE A 59 3.72 -5.05 -2.28
N VAL A 60 2.54 -4.48 -2.25
CA VAL A 60 2.28 -3.13 -2.75
C VAL A 60 1.57 -2.36 -1.65
N ILE A 61 2.09 -1.18 -1.30
CA ILE A 61 1.47 -0.31 -0.31
C ILE A 61 0.72 0.81 -1.05
N VAL A 62 -0.53 1.03 -0.69
CA VAL A 62 -1.25 2.25 -1.06
C VAL A 62 -1.30 3.15 0.17
N GLU A 63 -0.68 4.31 0.09
CA GLU A 63 -0.85 5.39 1.08
C GLU A 63 -1.99 6.28 0.60
N ALA A 64 -2.94 6.58 1.48
CA ALA A 64 -4.00 7.54 1.27
C ALA A 64 -3.95 8.62 2.35
N LEU A 65 -3.72 9.87 1.94
CA LEU A 65 -3.69 11.04 2.83
C LEU A 65 -4.90 11.93 2.55
N GLU A 66 -5.52 12.47 3.59
CA GLU A 66 -6.42 13.62 3.43
C GLU A 66 -5.63 14.82 2.87
N ILE A 67 -6.23 15.59 1.95
CA ILE A 67 -5.56 16.65 1.15
C ILE A 67 -4.77 17.67 1.99
N ASP A 68 -5.15 17.93 3.24
CA ASP A 68 -4.47 18.89 4.13
C ASP A 68 -3.23 18.33 4.84
N HIS A 69 -2.91 17.04 4.66
CA HIS A 69 -1.74 16.41 5.26
C HIS A 69 -0.58 16.33 4.26
N ARG A 70 0.59 16.87 4.66
CA ARG A 70 1.86 16.65 3.94
C ARG A 70 2.33 15.22 4.18
N HIS A 71 2.94 14.59 3.17
CA HIS A 71 3.67 13.32 3.31
C HIS A 71 4.72 13.46 4.43
N LYS A 72 4.41 12.95 5.61
CA LYS A 72 5.37 12.64 6.67
C LYS A 72 5.57 11.14 6.64
N ASP A 73 6.72 10.67 7.12
CA ASP A 73 7.05 9.25 7.26
C ASP A 73 5.81 8.40 7.57
N LEU A 74 5.63 7.30 6.83
CA LEU A 74 4.48 6.40 6.96
C LEU A 74 4.36 5.75 8.35
N GLN A 75 5.37 5.92 9.19
CA GLN A 75 5.36 5.58 10.62
C GLN A 75 4.22 6.27 11.41
N GLY A 76 3.60 7.31 10.84
CA GLY A 76 2.45 7.99 11.42
C GLY A 76 1.07 7.54 10.90
N ALA A 77 0.97 6.44 10.16
CA ALA A 77 -0.32 5.97 9.67
C ALA A 77 -1.27 5.63 10.83
N ASP A 78 -2.42 6.32 10.89
CA ASP A 78 -3.42 6.12 11.92
C ASP A 78 -4.07 4.73 11.83
N LYS A 79 -4.11 4.15 10.62
CA LYS A 79 -4.68 2.83 10.34
C LYS A 79 -3.91 2.10 9.24
N VAL A 80 -3.70 0.81 9.46
CA VAL A 80 -3.17 -0.13 8.46
C VAL A 80 -4.26 -1.16 8.13
N LEU A 81 -4.61 -1.28 6.85
CA LEU A 81 -5.54 -2.28 6.33
C LEU A 81 -4.76 -3.33 5.54
N HIS A 82 -4.90 -4.59 5.96
CA HIS A 82 -4.27 -5.72 5.28
C HIS A 82 -5.28 -6.37 4.34
N VAL A 83 -4.95 -6.42 3.04
CA VAL A 83 -5.80 -7.01 2.01
C VAL A 83 -5.04 -8.15 1.34
N THR A 84 -5.55 -9.37 1.52
CA THR A 84 -5.04 -10.54 0.82
C THR A 84 -5.71 -10.63 -0.55
N VAL A 85 -4.91 -10.59 -1.60
CA VAL A 85 -5.38 -10.74 -2.98
C VAL A 85 -5.25 -12.21 -3.37
N PRO A 86 -6.37 -12.94 -3.58
CA PRO A 86 -6.29 -14.30 -4.06
C PRO A 86 -5.68 -14.36 -5.46
N PRO A 87 -5.12 -15.52 -5.88
CA PRO A 87 -4.75 -15.72 -7.27
C PRO A 87 -5.95 -15.50 -8.18
N SER A 88 -5.84 -14.56 -9.14
CA SER A 88 -6.87 -14.43 -10.16
C SER A 88 -6.82 -15.65 -11.06
N THR A 89 -7.95 -16.31 -11.24
CA THR A 89 -8.21 -17.11 -12.43
C THR A 89 -8.80 -16.15 -13.45
N GLU A 90 -7.93 -15.37 -14.11
CA GLU A 90 -8.26 -14.35 -15.14
C GLU A 90 -9.31 -13.29 -14.78
#